data_AF-A0A812S1P5-F1
#
_entry.id   AF-A0A812S1P5-F1
#
_cell.length_a   1.000
_cell.length_b   1.000
_cell.length_c   1.000
_cell.angle_alpha   90.00
_cell.angle_beta   90.00
_cell.angle_gamma   90.00
#
_symmetry.space_group_name_H-M   'P 1'
#
loop_
_entity.id
_entity.type
_entity.pdbx_description
1 polymer ?
#
loop_
_entity_poly.entity_id
_entity_poly.type
_entity_poly.pdbx_seq_one_letter_code
_entity_poly.pdbx_strand_id
1 'polypeptide(L)'
;MPVQFSRLCHLGGVGVAGYLLYDISTREWSVRHTWSTALTQYFSSWILAACGRQQLRRLCREAERGDEVQRSLLTEILQRHQGTSVARSHKLQGVATYDVFRQSHPVTHRSDYMRGGQYSLHEEHIENREEEMKRTFLQRGALTAFAVLADFFPESLDELQRVALLTSIRDVLGMLPGFSTRESSVQRLSFVLASPLEAYELKSETDRLYAHALFALKDSALGIIQSSSAAGVNELLNGARDNRRHLVQDMRNGHLWDRQLPEAAPQPEMRAVLDAALCGPDGRRSQEVDRMLKARALASELWPRLKVVVITGETSCDEALKESLGRVPTYAPLYCTEEGHLGINVFPDLPFGVCTYLLDPGSMFFEFAPTGNDNPVLDQVIPAWEAAVGQRYDILVTTPNGLCRCRLGETIKVHAMFGKMPVVSVEPKPGVAALASLVAFRGVFCSGWLARQSPASHMQCWLKAVGRMKLGCMGS
;
A
#
# COMPACT_ATOMS: atom_id res chain seq x y z
N MET A 1 -7.23 9.90 -23.04
CA MET A 1 -7.12 11.37 -22.82
C MET A 1 -6.24 12.20 -23.79
N PRO A 2 -5.35 11.70 -24.68
CA PRO A 2 -4.56 12.62 -25.53
C PRO A 2 -5.41 13.46 -26.49
N VAL A 3 -6.67 13.07 -26.73
CA VAL A 3 -7.63 13.77 -27.59
C VAL A 3 -8.25 15.03 -26.94
N GLN A 4 -8.29 15.14 -25.61
CA GLN A 4 -8.92 16.30 -24.94
C GLN A 4 -7.97 17.50 -24.80
N PHE A 5 -6.66 17.25 -24.66
CA PHE A 5 -5.67 18.33 -24.53
C PHE A 5 -5.34 19.03 -25.85
N SER A 6 -5.50 18.36 -27.01
CA SER A 6 -5.33 19.03 -28.30
C SER A 6 -6.35 20.16 -28.51
N ARG A 7 -7.51 20.09 -27.87
CA ARG A 7 -8.54 21.15 -27.89
C ARG A 7 -8.21 22.33 -26.96
N LEU A 8 -7.44 22.09 -25.90
CA LEU A 8 -7.01 23.12 -24.95
C LEU A 8 -5.90 24.03 -25.52
N CYS A 9 -5.08 23.52 -26.44
CA CYS A 9 -4.01 24.31 -27.08
C CYS A 9 -4.52 25.50 -27.94
N HIS A 10 -5.81 25.54 -28.26
CA HIS A 10 -6.43 26.62 -29.05
C HIS A 10 -7.21 27.64 -28.21
N LEU A 11 -7.34 27.43 -26.89
CA LEU A 11 -8.07 28.32 -25.98
C LEU A 11 -7.09 29.24 -25.25
N GLY A 12 -7.35 30.55 -25.24
CA GLY A 12 -6.64 31.49 -24.36
C GLY A 12 -6.86 31.16 -22.87
N GLY A 13 -6.08 31.76 -21.96
CA GLY A 13 -6.12 31.42 -20.52
C GLY A 13 -7.52 31.43 -19.86
N VAL A 14 -8.41 32.33 -20.30
CA VAL A 14 -9.81 32.38 -19.84
C VAL A 14 -10.64 31.19 -20.36
N GLY A 15 -10.36 30.72 -21.59
CA GLY A 15 -11.02 29.55 -22.17
C GLY A 15 -10.59 28.24 -21.52
N VAL A 16 -9.33 28.12 -21.10
CA VAL A 16 -8.82 26.97 -20.33
C VAL A 16 -9.48 26.90 -18.96
N ALA A 17 -9.56 28.02 -18.24
CA ALA A 17 -10.23 28.06 -16.94
C ALA A 17 -11.73 27.75 -17.05
N GLY A 18 -12.42 28.31 -18.05
CA GLY A 18 -13.82 28.02 -18.32
C GLY A 18 -14.08 26.55 -18.68
N TYR A 19 -13.21 25.93 -19.49
CA TYR A 19 -13.29 24.52 -19.80
C TYR A 19 -13.07 23.63 -18.57
N LEU A 20 -12.08 23.94 -17.73
CA LEU A 20 -11.81 23.16 -16.52
C LEU A 20 -12.96 23.24 -15.52
N LEU A 21 -13.53 24.43 -15.31
CA LEU A 21 -14.70 24.59 -14.45
C LEU A 21 -15.90 23.84 -15.01
N TYR A 22 -16.12 23.87 -16.33
CA TYR A 22 -17.14 23.07 -16.99
C TYR A 22 -16.91 21.57 -16.80
N ASP A 23 -15.72 21.06 -17.12
CA ASP A 23 -15.38 19.63 -17.00
C ASP A 23 -15.58 19.14 -15.56
N ILE A 24 -15.06 19.86 -14.56
CA ILE A 24 -15.25 19.53 -13.15
C ILE A 24 -16.74 19.60 -12.78
N SER A 25 -17.48 20.61 -13.22
CA SER A 25 -18.94 20.71 -12.96
C SER A 25 -19.74 19.55 -13.54
N THR A 26 -19.27 18.96 -14.65
CA THR A 26 -19.93 17.84 -15.33
C THR A 26 -19.53 16.47 -14.77
N ARG A 27 -18.46 16.41 -13.97
CA ARG A 27 -18.04 15.19 -13.27
C ARG A 27 -19.00 14.88 -12.13
N GLU A 28 -18.98 13.62 -11.71
CA GLU A 28 -19.72 13.17 -10.55
C GLU A 28 -18.96 13.48 -9.26
N TRP A 29 -19.63 14.15 -8.30
CA TRP A 29 -19.04 14.56 -7.03
C TRP A 29 -19.62 13.75 -5.89
N SER A 30 -18.80 13.46 -4.87
CA SER A 30 -19.33 13.17 -3.55
C SER A 30 -19.97 14.43 -2.94
N VAL A 31 -21.08 14.24 -2.21
CA VAL A 31 -21.87 15.31 -1.56
C VAL A 31 -21.03 16.12 -0.56
N ARG A 32 -19.88 15.60 -0.12
CA ARG A 32 -19.00 16.24 0.85
C ARG A 32 -17.88 17.09 0.24
N HIS A 33 -17.75 17.16 -1.08
CA HIS A 33 -16.78 18.04 -1.71
C HIS A 33 -17.21 19.50 -1.67
N THR A 34 -16.26 20.38 -1.34
CA THR A 34 -16.30 21.78 -1.74
C THR A 34 -15.61 21.95 -3.10
N TRP A 35 -15.89 23.05 -3.79
CA TRP A 35 -15.19 23.40 -5.04
C TRP A 35 -13.67 23.40 -4.92
N SER A 36 -13.12 23.87 -3.79
CA SER A 36 -11.68 23.85 -3.56
C SER A 36 -11.13 22.43 -3.46
N THR A 37 -11.80 21.55 -2.69
CA THR A 37 -11.37 20.15 -2.55
C THR A 37 -11.50 19.36 -3.85
N ALA A 38 -12.56 19.61 -4.63
CA ALA A 38 -12.78 19.01 -5.94
C ALA A 38 -11.67 19.40 -6.94
N LEU A 39 -11.32 20.70 -7.00
CA LEU A 39 -10.19 21.19 -7.79
C LEU A 39 -8.87 20.54 -7.35
N THR A 40 -8.60 20.50 -6.04
CA THR A 40 -7.39 19.86 -5.51
C THR A 40 -7.32 18.39 -5.92
N GLN A 41 -8.39 17.61 -5.72
CA GLN A 41 -8.44 16.20 -6.12
C GLN A 41 -8.18 16.00 -7.62
N TYR A 42 -8.84 16.82 -8.46
CA TYR A 42 -8.70 16.77 -9.91
C TYR A 42 -7.24 16.95 -10.34
N PHE A 43 -6.59 18.03 -9.87
CA PHE A 43 -5.21 18.32 -10.24
C PHE A 43 -4.23 17.31 -9.63
N SER A 44 -4.43 16.92 -8.37
CA SER A 44 -3.58 15.92 -7.72
C SER A 44 -3.63 14.58 -8.44
N SER A 45 -4.82 14.10 -8.82
CA SER A 45 -4.99 12.85 -9.57
C SER A 45 -4.30 12.92 -10.93
N TRP A 46 -4.42 14.05 -11.63
CA TRP A 46 -3.73 14.26 -12.90
C TRP A 46 -2.20 14.25 -12.76
N ILE A 47 -1.65 14.97 -11.77
CA ILE A 47 -0.20 15.01 -11.49
C ILE A 47 0.30 13.61 -11.15
N LEU A 48 -0.39 12.89 -10.26
CA LEU A 48 -0.03 11.53 -9.87
C LEU A 48 -0.07 10.57 -11.06
N ALA A 49 -1.09 10.65 -11.93
CA ALA A 49 -1.18 9.84 -13.13
C ALA A 49 -0.07 10.17 -14.14
N ALA A 50 0.30 11.44 -14.30
CA ALA A 50 1.39 11.85 -15.18
C ALA A 50 2.75 11.34 -14.68
N CYS A 51 3.06 11.56 -13.40
CA CYS A 51 4.27 11.04 -12.75
C CYS A 51 4.30 9.51 -12.79
N GLY A 52 3.17 8.87 -12.50
CA GLY A 52 3.02 7.41 -12.53
C GLY A 52 3.28 6.83 -13.92
N ARG A 53 2.74 7.44 -14.99
CA ARG A 53 2.99 6.97 -16.37
C ARG A 53 4.45 7.08 -16.76
N GLN A 54 5.17 8.07 -16.24
CA GLN A 54 6.62 8.14 -16.41
C GLN A 54 7.33 6.96 -15.73
N GLN A 55 6.94 6.61 -14.50
CA GLN A 55 7.50 5.46 -13.76
C GLN A 55 7.12 4.12 -14.39
N LEU A 56 5.89 3.98 -14.90
CA LEU A 56 5.45 2.79 -15.64
C LEU A 56 6.27 2.59 -16.91
N ARG A 57 6.50 3.65 -17.70
CA ARG A 57 7.38 3.58 -18.88
C ARG A 57 8.82 3.22 -18.50
N ARG A 58 9.32 3.73 -17.37
CA ARG A 58 10.64 3.37 -16.85
C ARG A 58 10.69 1.88 -16.51
N LEU A 59 9.72 1.38 -15.75
CA LEU A 59 9.61 -0.04 -15.39
C LEU A 59 9.63 -0.93 -16.63
N CYS A 60 8.79 -0.65 -17.63
CA CYS A 60 8.75 -1.45 -18.86
C CYS A 60 10.10 -1.45 -19.60
N ARG A 61 10.74 -0.28 -19.75
CA ARG A 61 12.05 -0.15 -20.39
C ARG A 61 13.16 -0.86 -19.61
N GLU A 62 13.12 -0.81 -18.28
CA GLU A 62 14.09 -1.52 -17.45
C GLU A 62 13.85 -3.04 -17.51
N ALA A 63 12.60 -3.49 -17.59
CA ALA A 63 12.26 -4.90 -17.71
C ALA A 63 12.68 -5.51 -19.05
N GLU A 64 12.63 -4.75 -20.16
CA GLU A 64 13.15 -5.15 -21.48
C GLU A 64 14.61 -5.60 -21.45
N ARG A 65 15.44 -4.93 -20.63
CA ARG A 65 16.86 -5.19 -20.40
C ARG A 65 17.14 -5.55 -18.93
N GLY A 66 16.21 -6.29 -18.33
CA GLY A 66 16.23 -6.60 -16.90
C GLY A 66 17.51 -7.28 -16.42
N ASP A 67 18.17 -8.07 -17.27
CA ASP A 67 19.42 -8.75 -16.93
C ASP A 67 20.61 -7.77 -16.82
N GLU A 68 20.66 -6.72 -17.65
CA GLU A 68 21.62 -5.62 -17.49
C GLU A 68 21.35 -4.83 -16.22
N VAL A 69 20.09 -4.44 -16.01
CA VAL A 69 19.66 -3.62 -14.86
C VAL A 69 19.93 -4.35 -13.54
N GLN A 70 19.60 -5.64 -13.47
CA GLN A 70 19.85 -6.46 -12.28
C GLN A 70 21.35 -6.65 -12.00
N ARG A 71 22.19 -6.88 -13.02
CA ARG A 71 23.64 -6.97 -12.84
C ARG A 71 24.23 -5.65 -12.34
N SER A 72 23.82 -4.52 -12.92
CA SER A 72 24.25 -3.20 -12.45
C SER A 72 23.80 -2.92 -11.02
N LEU A 73 22.55 -3.24 -10.68
CA LEU A 73 22.01 -3.10 -9.33
C LEU A 73 22.80 -3.94 -8.32
N LEU A 74 23.05 -5.21 -8.64
CA LEU A 74 23.84 -6.09 -7.77
C LEU A 74 25.24 -5.53 -7.53
N THR A 75 25.92 -5.07 -8.58
CA THR A 75 27.25 -4.44 -8.45
C THR A 75 27.19 -3.21 -7.54
N GLU A 76 26.18 -2.35 -7.69
CA GLU A 76 25.99 -1.19 -6.82
C GLU A 76 25.79 -1.60 -5.36
N ILE A 77 24.92 -2.59 -5.10
CA ILE A 77 24.67 -3.13 -3.76
C ILE A 77 25.98 -3.66 -3.16
N LEU A 78 26.71 -4.50 -3.90
CA LEU A 78 27.95 -5.11 -3.43
C LEU A 78 29.04 -4.06 -3.14
N GLN A 79 29.18 -3.04 -3.98
CA GLN A 79 30.11 -1.93 -3.78
C GLN A 79 29.75 -1.11 -2.54
N ARG A 80 28.47 -0.79 -2.38
CA ARG A 80 27.94 -0.04 -1.22
C ARG A 80 28.21 -0.77 0.10
N HIS A 81 28.17 -2.11 0.09
CA HIS A 81 28.33 -2.91 1.31
C HIS A 81 29.77 -3.35 1.63
N GLN A 82 30.78 -3.09 0.79
CA GLN A 82 32.17 -3.55 1.01
C GLN A 82 32.75 -3.26 2.40
N GLY A 83 32.38 -2.14 3.03
CA GLY A 83 32.85 -1.71 4.36
C GLY A 83 32.05 -2.27 5.55
N THR A 84 30.92 -2.93 5.31
CA THR A 84 29.97 -3.33 6.36
C THR A 84 30.41 -4.58 7.12
N SER A 85 29.91 -4.74 8.35
CA SER A 85 30.10 -5.96 9.15
C SER A 85 29.49 -7.20 8.47
N VAL A 86 28.44 -7.01 7.67
CA VAL A 86 27.83 -8.05 6.81
C VAL A 86 28.81 -8.50 5.74
N ALA A 87 29.40 -7.58 4.98
CA ALA A 87 30.37 -7.96 3.95
C ALA A 87 31.62 -8.64 4.52
N ARG A 88 32.06 -8.24 5.72
CA ARG A 88 33.17 -8.88 6.44
C ARG A 88 32.83 -10.28 6.94
N SER A 89 31.65 -10.47 7.53
CA SER A 89 31.21 -11.76 8.06
C SER A 89 30.88 -12.78 6.97
N HIS A 90 30.37 -12.30 5.83
CA HIS A 90 29.99 -13.15 4.69
C HIS A 90 31.00 -13.17 3.54
N LYS A 91 32.23 -12.70 3.76
CA LYS A 91 33.35 -12.71 2.78
C LYS A 91 33.00 -12.08 1.41
N LEU A 92 32.20 -11.01 1.42
CA LEU A 92 31.80 -10.28 0.20
C LEU A 92 32.85 -9.24 -0.26
N GLN A 93 33.99 -9.16 0.43
CA GLN A 93 35.06 -8.23 0.09
C GLN A 93 35.70 -8.60 -1.26
N GLY A 94 35.71 -7.65 -2.20
CA GLY A 94 36.26 -7.85 -3.55
C GLY A 94 35.32 -8.59 -4.52
N VAL A 95 34.11 -8.94 -4.10
CA VAL A 95 33.08 -9.52 -4.98
C VAL A 95 32.44 -8.42 -5.82
N ALA A 96 32.61 -8.48 -7.14
CA ALA A 96 32.14 -7.44 -8.07
C ALA A 96 31.24 -7.94 -9.20
N THR A 97 31.11 -9.27 -9.38
CA THR A 97 30.30 -9.86 -10.45
C THR A 97 29.31 -10.88 -9.88
N TYR A 98 28.23 -11.13 -10.64
CA TYR A 98 27.23 -12.12 -10.26
C TYR A 98 27.82 -13.52 -10.06
N ASP A 99 28.71 -13.97 -10.95
CA ASP A 99 29.27 -15.32 -10.87
C ASP A 99 30.13 -15.51 -9.62
N VAL A 100 30.97 -14.52 -9.29
CA VAL A 100 31.78 -14.56 -8.07
C VAL A 100 30.88 -14.47 -6.85
N PHE A 101 29.83 -13.64 -6.88
CA PHE A 101 28.86 -13.52 -5.79
C PHE A 101 28.13 -14.83 -5.53
N ARG A 102 27.64 -15.48 -6.59
CA ARG A 102 26.99 -16.77 -6.51
C ARG A 102 27.92 -17.83 -5.92
N GLN A 103 29.18 -17.90 -6.35
CA GLN A 103 30.14 -18.90 -5.86
C GLN A 103 30.60 -18.65 -4.42
N SER A 104 30.70 -17.39 -4.00
CA SER A 104 31.28 -17.01 -2.71
C SER A 104 30.28 -16.93 -1.56
N HIS A 105 29.00 -16.66 -1.84
CA HIS A 105 28.00 -16.42 -0.81
C HIS A 105 26.92 -17.50 -0.80
N PRO A 106 26.61 -18.15 0.34
CA PRO A 106 25.55 -19.15 0.41
C PRO A 106 24.15 -18.53 0.29
N VAL A 107 23.14 -19.36 0.06
CA VAL A 107 21.74 -18.96 0.28
C VAL A 107 21.53 -18.77 1.78
N THR A 108 20.79 -17.72 2.15
CA THR A 108 20.52 -17.36 3.55
C THR A 108 19.02 -17.35 3.85
N HIS A 109 18.69 -17.34 5.14
CA HIS A 109 17.34 -17.17 5.66
C HIS A 109 17.24 -15.90 6.51
N ARG A 110 16.01 -15.39 6.71
CA ARG A 110 15.77 -14.23 7.60
C ARG A 110 16.40 -14.41 8.98
N SER A 111 16.37 -15.63 9.53
CA SER A 111 16.95 -15.98 10.83
C SER A 111 18.45 -15.70 10.94
N ASP A 112 19.19 -15.78 9.83
CA ASP A 112 20.64 -15.56 9.81
C ASP A 112 21.01 -14.11 10.11
N TYR A 113 20.06 -13.21 9.86
CA TYR A 113 20.18 -11.78 10.11
C TYR A 113 19.53 -11.36 11.42
N MET A 114 18.99 -12.26 12.24
CA MET A 114 18.42 -11.93 13.55
C MET A 114 19.44 -12.17 14.68
N ARG A 115 19.85 -11.11 15.39
CA ARG A 115 20.58 -11.24 16.68
C ARG A 115 19.73 -10.67 17.81
N GLY A 116 19.47 -11.48 18.84
CA GLY A 116 18.70 -11.04 20.02
C GLY A 116 17.25 -10.65 19.72
N GLY A 117 16.66 -11.18 18.64
CA GLY A 117 15.30 -10.83 18.19
C GLY A 117 15.20 -9.54 17.38
N GLN A 118 16.32 -8.93 16.98
CA GLN A 118 16.38 -7.75 16.10
C GLN A 118 17.29 -8.02 14.90
N TYR A 119 17.03 -7.34 13.77
CA TYR A 119 17.87 -7.46 12.57
C TYR A 119 19.28 -6.92 12.85
N SER A 120 20.29 -7.79 12.80
CA SER A 120 21.68 -7.49 13.11
C SER A 120 22.41 -6.63 12.08
N LEU A 121 21.69 -6.06 11.10
CA LEU A 121 22.20 -5.09 10.12
C LEU A 121 22.48 -3.70 10.76
N HIS A 122 22.60 -3.63 12.09
CA HIS A 122 22.22 -2.51 12.96
C HIS A 122 23.31 -1.46 13.25
N GLU A 123 24.48 -1.49 12.62
CA GLU A 123 25.62 -0.72 13.16
C GLU A 123 25.84 0.70 12.60
N GLU A 124 25.23 1.16 11.51
CA GLU A 124 25.31 2.58 11.11
C GLU A 124 24.33 2.91 9.96
N HIS A 125 23.54 3.99 10.08
CA HIS A 125 22.63 4.58 9.06
C HIS A 125 21.17 4.05 8.92
N ILE A 126 20.51 3.63 10.02
CA ILE A 126 19.10 3.13 9.99
C ILE A 126 18.13 4.17 9.39
N GLU A 127 18.18 5.43 9.85
CA GLU A 127 17.24 6.47 9.40
C GLU A 127 17.35 6.78 7.89
N ASN A 128 18.56 6.78 7.34
CA ASN A 128 18.76 6.99 5.90
C ASN A 128 18.20 5.84 5.06
N ARG A 129 18.23 4.60 5.58
CA ARG A 129 17.75 3.40 4.86
C ARG A 129 16.23 3.32 4.79
N GLU A 130 15.53 3.61 5.89
CA GLU A 130 14.07 3.63 5.89
C GLU A 130 13.51 4.67 4.91
N GLU A 131 14.10 5.86 4.88
CA GLU A 131 13.69 6.89 3.92
C GLU A 131 14.02 6.50 2.46
N GLU A 132 15.12 5.79 2.22
CA GLU A 132 15.44 5.25 0.89
C GLU A 132 14.43 4.18 0.45
N MET A 133 14.01 3.28 1.35
CA MET A 133 12.95 2.31 1.08
C MET A 133 11.61 3.00 0.76
N LYS A 134 11.19 3.99 1.56
CA LYS A 134 9.96 4.75 1.31
C LYS A 134 10.01 5.47 -0.03
N ARG A 135 11.15 6.08 -0.38
CA ARG A 135 11.34 6.72 -1.70
C ARG A 135 11.21 5.72 -2.83
N THR A 136 11.85 4.56 -2.70
CA THR A 136 11.80 3.48 -3.68
C THR A 136 10.38 2.97 -3.83
N PHE A 137 9.68 2.69 -2.73
CA PHE A 137 8.28 2.27 -2.72
C PHE A 137 7.36 3.30 -3.36
N LEU A 138 7.47 4.59 -3.01
CA LEU A 138 6.65 5.63 -3.62
C LEU A 138 6.90 5.73 -5.13
N GLN A 139 8.17 5.83 -5.54
CA GLN A 139 8.52 6.10 -6.93
C GLN A 139 8.27 4.90 -7.84
N ARG A 140 8.72 3.71 -7.42
CA ARG A 140 8.71 2.51 -8.27
C ARG A 140 7.44 1.69 -8.10
N GLY A 141 6.88 1.66 -6.89
CA GLY A 141 5.64 0.95 -6.58
C GLY A 141 4.40 1.82 -6.71
N ALA A 142 4.16 2.70 -5.74
CA ALA A 142 2.88 3.41 -5.58
C ALA A 142 2.51 4.30 -6.79
N LEU A 143 3.46 5.10 -7.31
CA LEU A 143 3.21 5.93 -8.50
C LEU A 143 2.93 5.08 -9.75
N THR A 144 3.68 4.00 -9.94
CA THR A 144 3.46 3.07 -11.05
C THR A 144 2.07 2.42 -10.96
N ALA A 145 1.72 1.92 -9.78
CA ALA A 145 0.41 1.35 -9.50
C ALA A 145 -0.73 2.35 -9.73
N PHE A 146 -0.54 3.61 -9.35
CA PHE A 146 -1.51 4.68 -9.59
C PHE A 146 -1.73 4.92 -11.09
N ALA A 147 -0.68 4.85 -11.91
CA ALA A 147 -0.84 4.96 -13.37
C ALA A 147 -1.59 3.79 -13.98
N VAL A 148 -1.32 2.56 -13.51
CA VAL A 148 -2.11 1.39 -13.95
C VAL A 148 -3.57 1.57 -13.54
N LEU A 149 -3.85 2.02 -12.31
CA LEU A 149 -5.20 2.33 -11.87
C LEU A 149 -5.87 3.38 -12.78
N ALA A 150 -5.15 4.44 -13.14
CA ALA A 150 -5.64 5.50 -14.01
C ALA A 150 -5.90 5.06 -15.46
N ASP A 151 -5.09 4.14 -15.97
CA ASP A 151 -5.17 3.71 -17.37
C ASP A 151 -6.21 2.58 -17.54
N PHE A 152 -6.40 1.70 -16.55
CA PHE A 152 -7.33 0.57 -16.59
C PHE A 152 -8.68 0.81 -15.91
N PHE A 153 -8.70 1.67 -14.89
CA PHE A 153 -9.92 2.05 -14.17
C PHE A 153 -10.09 3.58 -14.17
N PRO A 154 -10.13 4.23 -15.35
CA PRO A 154 -10.10 5.69 -15.45
C PRO A 154 -11.24 6.35 -14.67
N GLU A 155 -12.43 5.76 -14.69
CA GLU A 155 -13.60 6.25 -13.96
C GLU A 155 -13.38 6.31 -12.44
N SER A 156 -12.48 5.49 -11.87
CA SER A 156 -12.19 5.48 -10.44
C SER A 156 -11.41 6.72 -9.96
N LEU A 157 -10.76 7.44 -10.88
CA LEU A 157 -9.96 8.63 -10.58
C LEU A 157 -10.51 9.88 -11.26
N ASP A 158 -11.24 9.73 -12.36
CA ASP A 158 -11.86 10.83 -13.07
C ASP A 158 -13.14 11.33 -12.39
N GLU A 159 -13.90 10.43 -11.77
CA GLU A 159 -15.04 10.80 -10.96
C GLU A 159 -14.50 11.22 -9.59
N LEU A 160 -14.87 12.42 -9.11
CA LEU A 160 -14.37 13.03 -7.85
C LEU A 160 -15.05 12.38 -6.65
N GLN A 161 -14.90 11.06 -6.60
CA GLN A 161 -15.48 10.15 -5.64
C GLN A 161 -14.48 9.87 -4.54
N ARG A 162 -14.99 9.33 -3.42
CA ARG A 162 -14.21 9.06 -2.22
C ARG A 162 -13.84 7.60 -2.11
N VAL A 163 -12.83 7.35 -1.28
CA VAL A 163 -12.26 6.05 -0.97
C VAL A 163 -12.69 5.63 0.43
N ALA A 164 -13.27 4.43 0.55
CA ALA A 164 -13.42 3.75 1.83
C ALA A 164 -12.11 3.01 2.12
N LEU A 165 -11.24 3.65 2.90
CA LEU A 165 -9.98 3.08 3.34
C LEU A 165 -10.23 2.29 4.64
N LEU A 166 -10.08 0.97 4.60
CA LEU A 166 -10.27 0.10 5.77
C LEU A 166 -8.98 -0.14 6.54
N THR A 167 -7.84 0.21 5.95
CA THR A 167 -6.53 0.12 6.59
C THR A 167 -6.22 1.38 7.40
N SER A 168 -5.29 1.28 8.34
CA SER A 168 -4.76 2.44 9.06
C SER A 168 -4.21 3.48 8.08
N ILE A 169 -4.75 4.69 8.14
CA ILE A 169 -4.25 5.80 7.34
C ILE A 169 -2.81 6.17 7.68
N ARG A 170 -2.42 6.00 8.95
CA ARG A 170 -1.05 6.26 9.40
C ARG A 170 -0.08 5.26 8.76
N ASP A 171 -0.52 4.02 8.57
CA ASP A 171 0.30 2.98 7.93
C ASP A 171 0.50 3.34 6.46
N VAL A 172 -0.56 3.73 5.75
CA VAL A 172 -0.48 4.18 4.34
C VAL A 172 0.43 5.40 4.19
N LEU A 173 0.31 6.41 5.06
CA LEU A 173 1.12 7.62 4.99
C LEU A 173 2.56 7.41 5.45
N GLY A 174 2.79 6.50 6.39
CA GLY A 174 4.12 6.11 6.85
C GLY A 174 4.98 5.51 5.73
N MET A 175 4.37 4.98 4.68
CA MET A 175 5.06 4.48 3.49
C MET A 175 5.53 5.59 2.55
N LEU A 176 5.05 6.83 2.70
CA LEU A 176 5.39 7.94 1.82
C LEU A 176 6.58 8.73 2.37
N PRO A 177 7.64 8.97 1.57
CA PRO A 177 8.81 9.73 2.01
C PRO A 177 8.45 11.18 2.34
N GLY A 178 8.99 11.68 3.45
CA GLY A 178 8.71 13.05 3.93
C GLY A 178 7.30 13.28 4.50
N PHE A 179 6.39 12.29 4.41
CA PHE A 179 5.13 12.32 5.15
C PHE A 179 5.39 11.84 6.56
N SER A 180 5.41 12.77 7.51
CA SER A 180 5.28 12.40 8.91
C SER A 180 3.85 11.92 9.19
N THR A 181 3.66 10.98 10.10
CA THR A 181 2.35 10.65 10.69
C THR A 181 1.73 11.80 11.51
N ARG A 182 2.30 13.02 11.43
CA ARG A 182 1.77 14.23 12.07
C ARG A 182 0.43 14.61 11.42
N GLU A 183 -0.48 15.05 12.28
CA GLU A 183 -1.89 15.37 11.96
C GLU A 183 -2.06 16.27 10.72
N SER A 184 -1.17 17.24 10.49
CA SER A 184 -1.31 18.21 9.39
C SER A 184 -1.22 17.61 7.98
N SER A 185 -0.48 16.52 7.79
CA SER A 185 -0.40 15.86 6.48
C SER A 185 -1.59 14.94 6.23
N VAL A 186 -2.09 14.31 7.30
CA VAL A 186 -3.29 13.46 7.26
C VAL A 186 -4.53 14.31 6.97
N GLN A 187 -4.65 15.48 7.62
CA GLN A 187 -5.75 16.43 7.40
C GLN A 187 -5.89 16.86 5.94
N ARG A 188 -4.77 17.05 5.24
CA ARG A 188 -4.75 17.43 3.81
C ARG A 188 -5.30 16.35 2.89
N LEU A 189 -5.39 15.10 3.31
CA LEU A 189 -5.92 13.99 2.51
C LEU A 189 -7.31 13.52 2.93
N SER A 190 -7.85 14.10 4.01
CA SER A 190 -9.17 13.75 4.56
C SER A 190 -10.31 13.88 3.54
N PHE A 191 -10.20 14.82 2.59
CA PHE A 191 -11.25 15.06 1.58
C PHE A 191 -11.47 13.89 0.61
N VAL A 192 -10.45 13.02 0.42
CA VAL A 192 -10.54 11.84 -0.43
C VAL A 192 -11.22 10.67 0.29
N LEU A 193 -11.34 10.72 1.62
CA LEU A 193 -11.79 9.59 2.43
C LEU A 193 -13.29 9.62 2.69
N ALA A 194 -13.91 8.44 2.69
CA ALA A 194 -15.30 8.28 3.08
C ALA A 194 -15.52 8.62 4.56
N SER A 195 -14.62 8.12 5.41
CA SER A 195 -14.63 8.29 6.86
C SER A 195 -13.74 9.45 7.33
N PRO A 196 -14.13 10.19 8.38
CA PRO A 196 -13.28 11.20 9.00
C PRO A 196 -12.05 10.57 9.67
N LEU A 197 -11.01 11.36 9.94
CA LEU A 197 -9.73 10.86 10.48
C LEU A 197 -9.88 10.25 11.87
N GLU A 198 -10.79 10.84 12.64
CA GLU A 198 -11.26 10.43 13.96
C GLU A 198 -11.73 8.97 14.00
N ALA A 199 -12.33 8.48 12.91
CA ALA A 199 -12.78 7.09 12.84
C ALA A 199 -11.59 6.10 12.88
N TYR A 200 -10.44 6.49 12.33
CA TYR A 200 -9.22 5.65 12.32
C TYR A 200 -8.52 5.63 13.68
N GLU A 201 -8.84 6.57 14.58
CA GLU A 201 -8.26 6.68 15.92
C GLU A 201 -9.03 5.88 16.98
N LEU A 202 -10.18 5.30 16.60
CA LEU A 202 -10.93 4.38 17.44
C LEU A 202 -10.07 3.16 17.80
N LYS A 203 -9.95 2.90 19.11
CA LYS A 203 -9.09 1.83 19.66
C LYS A 203 -9.63 0.43 19.38
N SER A 204 -10.95 0.28 19.43
CA SER A 204 -11.65 -0.97 19.18
C SER A 204 -11.78 -1.20 17.69
N GLU A 205 -11.32 -2.34 17.21
CA GLU A 205 -11.43 -2.73 15.81
C GLU A 205 -12.88 -2.87 15.37
N THR A 206 -13.73 -3.43 16.23
CA THR A 206 -15.18 -3.54 16.00
C THR A 206 -15.83 -2.18 15.82
N ASP A 207 -15.48 -1.20 16.69
CA ASP A 207 -16.07 0.14 16.63
C ASP A 207 -15.55 0.93 15.43
N ARG A 208 -14.27 0.75 15.08
CA ARG A 208 -13.67 1.31 13.87
C ARG A 208 -14.36 0.78 12.63
N LEU A 209 -14.54 -0.53 12.52
CA LEU A 209 -15.23 -1.15 11.38
C LEU A 209 -16.69 -0.69 11.30
N TYR A 210 -17.39 -0.58 12.42
CA TYR A 210 -18.75 -0.03 12.48
C TYR A 210 -18.81 1.40 11.94
N ALA A 211 -17.91 2.28 12.41
CA ALA A 211 -17.85 3.66 11.93
C ALA A 211 -17.55 3.72 10.42
N HIS A 212 -16.56 2.96 9.94
CA HIS A 212 -16.25 2.88 8.51
C HIS A 212 -17.44 2.37 7.68
N ALA A 213 -18.14 1.34 8.15
CA ALA A 213 -19.35 0.83 7.51
C ALA A 213 -20.44 1.91 7.42
N LEU A 214 -20.70 2.66 8.51
CA LEU A 214 -21.70 3.72 8.51
C LEU A 214 -21.35 4.83 7.50
N PHE A 215 -20.11 5.32 7.51
CA PHE A 215 -19.66 6.37 6.61
C PHE A 215 -19.65 5.92 5.14
N ALA A 216 -19.22 4.68 4.87
CA ALA A 216 -19.23 4.11 3.54
C ALA A 216 -20.66 3.93 3.02
N LEU A 217 -21.58 3.36 3.81
CA LEU A 217 -22.98 3.16 3.42
C LEU A 217 -23.71 4.49 3.19
N LYS A 218 -23.38 5.52 3.97
CA LYS A 218 -23.95 6.86 3.81
C LYS A 218 -23.51 7.52 2.50
N ASP A 219 -22.32 7.21 2.00
CA ASP A 219 -21.86 7.71 0.71
C ASP A 219 -22.34 6.83 -0.46
N SER A 220 -23.44 7.22 -1.10
CA SER A 220 -23.92 6.55 -2.31
C SER A 220 -22.98 6.70 -3.52
N ALA A 221 -22.07 7.67 -3.49
CA ALA A 221 -21.11 7.96 -4.56
C ALA A 221 -19.69 7.45 -4.25
N LEU A 222 -19.58 6.45 -3.36
CA LEU A 222 -18.31 5.80 -3.07
C LEU A 222 -17.73 5.16 -4.34
N GLY A 223 -16.49 5.51 -4.67
CA GLY A 223 -15.84 5.10 -5.92
C GLY A 223 -14.84 3.96 -5.75
N ILE A 224 -14.16 3.89 -4.60
CA ILE A 224 -13.14 2.88 -4.32
C ILE A 224 -13.31 2.36 -2.89
N ILE A 225 -13.17 1.04 -2.72
CA ILE A 225 -12.89 0.43 -1.42
C ILE A 225 -11.43 -0.03 -1.42
N GLN A 226 -10.65 0.42 -0.45
CA GLN A 226 -9.26 -0.03 -0.28
C GLN A 226 -9.14 -0.83 1.02
N SER A 227 -8.54 -2.02 0.93
CA SER A 227 -8.25 -2.90 2.05
C SER A 227 -6.84 -3.48 1.94
N SER A 228 -6.26 -3.93 3.06
CA SER A 228 -5.02 -4.72 3.04
C SER A 228 -5.28 -6.18 2.67
N SER A 229 -6.48 -6.69 2.93
CA SER A 229 -6.84 -8.10 2.71
C SER A 229 -8.23 -8.23 2.09
N ALA A 230 -8.49 -9.38 1.48
CA ALA A 230 -9.84 -9.74 1.05
C ALA A 230 -10.78 -9.89 2.27
N ALA A 231 -10.25 -10.41 3.38
CA ALA A 231 -10.96 -10.56 4.64
C ALA A 231 -11.52 -9.23 5.16
N GLY A 232 -10.75 -8.13 5.12
CA GLY A 232 -11.22 -6.82 5.57
C GLY A 232 -12.43 -6.29 4.77
N VAL A 233 -12.51 -6.59 3.47
CA VAL A 233 -13.68 -6.24 2.66
C VAL A 233 -14.89 -7.10 3.05
N ASN A 234 -14.68 -8.39 3.29
CA ASN A 234 -15.74 -9.29 3.76
C ASN A 234 -16.25 -8.88 5.15
N GLU A 235 -15.36 -8.49 6.07
CA GLU A 235 -15.69 -7.96 7.39
C GLU A 235 -16.53 -6.69 7.29
N LEU A 236 -16.20 -5.76 6.37
CA LEU A 236 -17.03 -4.57 6.12
C LEU A 236 -18.45 -4.97 5.69
N LEU A 237 -18.58 -5.86 4.71
CA LEU A 237 -19.87 -6.28 4.16
C LEU A 237 -20.71 -7.06 5.17
N ASN A 238 -20.09 -7.97 5.92
CA ASN A 238 -20.76 -8.76 6.94
C ASN A 238 -21.10 -7.91 8.17
N GLY A 239 -20.17 -7.08 8.63
CA GLY A 239 -20.40 -6.13 9.71
C GLY A 239 -21.54 -5.17 9.41
N ALA A 240 -21.68 -4.71 8.15
CA ALA A 240 -22.83 -3.93 7.71
C ALA A 240 -24.16 -4.69 7.82
N ARG A 241 -24.18 -5.98 7.44
CA ARG A 241 -25.37 -6.83 7.49
C ARG A 241 -25.78 -7.14 8.94
N ASP A 242 -24.81 -7.52 9.76
CA ASP A 242 -25.02 -7.93 11.15
C ASP A 242 -25.49 -6.74 12.00
N ASN A 243 -24.94 -5.54 11.73
CA ASN A 243 -25.30 -4.31 12.43
C ASN A 243 -26.39 -3.48 11.74
N ARG A 244 -27.07 -4.03 10.72
CA ARG A 244 -28.05 -3.29 9.88
C ARG A 244 -29.00 -2.41 10.69
N ARG A 245 -29.61 -2.94 11.75
CA ARG A 245 -30.61 -2.22 12.55
C ARG A 245 -30.03 -0.98 13.24
N HIS A 246 -28.78 -1.06 13.72
CA HIS A 246 -28.09 0.03 14.38
C HIS A 246 -27.61 1.05 13.35
N LEU A 247 -26.95 0.60 12.28
CA LEU A 247 -26.44 1.48 11.22
C LEU A 247 -27.54 2.28 10.53
N VAL A 248 -28.70 1.66 10.25
CA VAL A 248 -29.86 2.34 9.65
C VAL A 248 -30.42 3.40 10.60
N GLN A 249 -30.48 3.11 11.90
CA GLN A 249 -30.97 4.06 12.90
C GLN A 249 -30.02 5.26 13.06
N ASP A 250 -28.73 4.98 13.22
CA ASP A 250 -27.68 5.99 13.38
C ASP A 250 -27.60 6.89 12.14
N MET A 251 -27.71 6.31 10.94
CA MET A 251 -27.79 7.08 9.70
C MET A 251 -29.04 7.96 9.64
N ARG A 252 -30.20 7.41 10.06
CA ARG A 252 -31.47 8.14 10.08
C ARG A 252 -31.45 9.32 11.04
N ASN A 253 -30.76 9.18 12.17
CA ASN A 253 -30.70 10.21 13.21
C ASN A 253 -29.51 11.16 13.04
N GLY A 254 -28.46 10.73 12.33
CA GLY A 254 -27.24 11.52 12.15
C GLY A 254 -26.26 11.44 13.33
N HIS A 255 -26.36 10.40 14.16
CA HIS A 255 -25.55 10.22 15.36
C HIS A 255 -25.09 8.77 15.48
N LEU A 256 -23.81 8.55 15.82
CA LEU A 256 -23.30 7.20 16.07
C LEU A 256 -23.76 6.69 17.43
N TRP A 257 -24.07 5.40 17.50
CA TRP A 257 -24.35 4.66 18.73
C TRP A 257 -25.54 5.21 19.51
N ASP A 258 -26.62 5.56 18.83
CA ASP A 258 -27.82 6.15 19.46
C ASP A 258 -28.54 5.18 20.39
N ARG A 259 -28.60 3.89 20.00
CA ARG A 259 -29.29 2.87 20.78
C ARG A 259 -28.41 2.17 21.79
N GLN A 260 -27.14 2.01 21.44
CA GLN A 260 -26.20 1.21 22.22
C GLN A 260 -24.81 1.77 22.04
N LEU A 261 -24.28 2.32 23.13
CA LEU A 261 -22.89 2.71 23.24
C LEU A 261 -22.00 1.48 23.23
N PRO A 262 -20.80 1.56 22.62
CA PRO A 262 -19.78 0.54 22.77
C PRO A 262 -19.38 0.38 24.24
N GLU A 263 -18.92 -0.82 24.61
CA GLU A 263 -18.43 -1.09 25.97
C GLU A 263 -17.26 -0.16 26.34
N ALA A 264 -16.38 0.11 25.39
CA ALA A 264 -15.31 1.08 25.49
C ALA A 264 -15.68 2.37 24.74
N ALA A 265 -16.77 3.01 25.16
CA ALA A 265 -17.27 4.22 24.52
C ALA A 265 -16.16 5.28 24.34
N PRO A 266 -16.03 5.88 23.14
CA PRO A 266 -15.06 6.94 22.92
C PRO A 266 -15.43 8.20 23.71
N GLN A 267 -14.46 9.10 23.87
CA GLN A 267 -14.67 10.38 24.55
C GLN A 267 -15.81 11.17 23.88
N PRO A 268 -16.63 11.92 24.63
CA PRO A 268 -17.75 12.69 24.06
C PRO A 268 -17.35 13.63 22.93
N GLU A 269 -16.17 14.24 23.02
CA GLU A 269 -15.61 15.12 21.99
C GLU A 269 -15.36 14.38 20.67
N MET A 270 -14.75 13.18 20.74
CA MET A 270 -14.53 12.32 19.58
C MET A 270 -15.85 11.93 18.92
N ARG A 271 -16.84 11.53 19.72
CA ARG A 271 -18.19 11.20 19.20
C ARG A 271 -18.85 12.40 18.54
N ALA A 272 -18.76 13.59 19.13
CA ALA A 272 -19.33 14.81 18.56
C ALA A 272 -18.71 15.15 17.18
N VAL A 273 -17.40 14.91 17.00
CA VAL A 273 -16.74 15.09 15.70
C VAL A 273 -17.24 14.08 14.67
N LEU A 274 -17.39 12.80 15.05
CA LEU A 274 -17.95 11.77 14.17
C LEU A 274 -19.40 12.07 13.77
N ASP A 275 -20.24 12.51 14.71
CA ASP A 275 -21.62 12.92 14.46
C ASP A 275 -21.69 14.13 13.52
N ALA A 276 -20.85 15.15 13.74
CA ALA A 276 -20.75 16.30 12.85
C ALA A 276 -20.34 15.88 11.42
N ALA A 277 -19.41 14.93 11.31
CA ALA A 277 -18.98 14.38 10.03
C ALA A 277 -20.08 13.59 9.30
N LEU A 278 -21.14 13.14 9.97
CA LEU A 278 -22.30 12.53 9.29
C LEU A 278 -23.13 13.56 8.51
N CYS A 279 -22.95 14.86 8.75
CA CYS A 279 -23.73 15.93 8.13
C CYS A 279 -25.24 15.82 8.41
N GLY A 280 -25.61 15.35 9.60
CA GLY A 280 -26.98 15.27 10.08
C GLY A 280 -27.79 14.06 9.61
N PRO A 281 -29.10 14.00 9.92
CA PRO A 281 -30.03 12.92 9.57
C PRO A 281 -30.10 12.60 8.06
N ASP A 282 -30.13 11.32 7.69
CA ASP A 282 -30.42 10.89 6.32
C ASP A 282 -31.50 9.79 6.29
N GLY A 283 -32.76 10.21 6.30
CA GLY A 283 -33.92 9.32 6.28
C GLY A 283 -34.13 8.60 4.95
N ARG A 284 -33.67 9.17 3.83
CA ARG A 284 -33.82 8.55 2.51
C ARG A 284 -32.80 7.43 2.33
N ARG A 285 -31.51 7.73 2.52
CA ARG A 285 -30.44 6.75 2.36
C ARG A 285 -30.56 5.62 3.37
N SER A 286 -30.97 5.90 4.60
CA SER A 286 -31.20 4.86 5.61
C SER A 286 -32.26 3.84 5.19
N GLN A 287 -33.35 4.27 4.53
CA GLN A 287 -34.38 3.36 4.00
C GLN A 287 -33.87 2.54 2.81
N GLU A 288 -33.10 3.16 1.91
CA GLU A 288 -32.46 2.47 0.78
C GLU A 288 -31.53 1.36 1.29
N VAL A 289 -30.60 1.72 2.18
CA VAL A 289 -29.63 0.81 2.81
C VAL A 289 -30.34 -0.30 3.59
N ASP A 290 -31.42 0.00 4.32
CA ASP A 290 -32.19 -1.02 5.05
C ASP A 290 -32.76 -2.09 4.10
N ARG A 291 -33.36 -1.67 2.97
CA ARG A 291 -33.90 -2.59 1.97
C ARG A 291 -32.80 -3.44 1.33
N MET A 292 -31.69 -2.81 0.95
CA MET A 292 -30.58 -3.46 0.27
C MET A 292 -29.88 -4.48 1.18
N LEU A 293 -29.59 -4.12 2.43
CA LEU A 293 -28.99 -5.03 3.40
C LEU A 293 -29.94 -6.19 3.77
N LYS A 294 -31.27 -5.94 3.86
CA LYS A 294 -32.28 -7.02 4.03
C LYS A 294 -32.26 -8.00 2.85
N ALA A 295 -32.13 -7.48 1.63
CA ALA A 295 -32.06 -8.28 0.40
C ALA A 295 -30.68 -8.93 0.19
N ARG A 296 -29.71 -8.72 1.10
CA ARG A 296 -28.31 -9.16 0.98
C ARG A 296 -27.64 -8.67 -0.32
N ALA A 297 -27.94 -7.44 -0.70
CA ALA A 297 -27.38 -6.78 -1.88
C ALA A 297 -25.85 -6.91 -1.95
N LEU A 298 -25.35 -7.02 -3.17
CA LEU A 298 -23.92 -7.06 -3.50
C LEU A 298 -23.30 -5.66 -3.34
N ALA A 299 -21.96 -5.59 -3.28
CA ALA A 299 -21.27 -4.29 -3.17
C ALA A 299 -21.62 -3.35 -4.34
N SER A 300 -21.70 -3.90 -5.56
CA SER A 300 -22.12 -3.16 -6.77
C SER A 300 -23.54 -2.59 -6.71
N GLU A 301 -24.41 -3.16 -5.88
CA GLU A 301 -25.75 -2.64 -5.64
C GLU A 301 -25.71 -1.59 -4.54
N LEU A 302 -25.08 -1.89 -3.39
CA LEU A 302 -24.91 -0.98 -2.24
C LEU A 302 -24.28 0.36 -2.66
N TRP A 303 -23.29 0.29 -3.54
CA TRP A 303 -22.57 1.42 -4.11
C TRP A 303 -22.61 1.34 -5.64
N PRO A 304 -23.65 1.90 -6.29
CA PRO A 304 -23.80 1.83 -7.75
C PRO A 304 -22.64 2.43 -8.55
N ARG A 305 -21.87 3.32 -7.90
CA ARG A 305 -20.73 4.04 -8.45
C ARG A 305 -19.37 3.44 -8.07
N LEU A 306 -19.35 2.35 -7.31
CA LEU A 306 -18.11 1.67 -6.95
C LEU A 306 -17.44 1.13 -8.23
N LYS A 307 -16.23 1.60 -8.50
CA LYS A 307 -15.48 1.28 -9.72
C LYS A 307 -14.51 0.11 -9.53
N VAL A 308 -13.89 0.03 -8.36
CA VAL A 308 -12.85 -0.97 -8.08
C VAL A 308 -12.67 -1.20 -6.58
N VAL A 309 -12.34 -2.43 -6.21
CA VAL A 309 -11.85 -2.78 -4.88
C VAL A 309 -10.34 -3.01 -4.96
N VAL A 310 -9.56 -2.21 -4.23
CA VAL A 310 -8.10 -2.28 -4.21
C VAL A 310 -7.62 -3.06 -3.00
N ILE A 311 -6.82 -4.10 -3.21
CA ILE A 311 -6.25 -4.95 -2.15
C ILE A 311 -4.73 -4.84 -2.16
N THR A 312 -4.12 -4.28 -1.12
CA THR A 312 -2.68 -3.94 -1.13
C THR A 312 -1.77 -4.89 -0.37
N GLY A 313 -2.29 -5.79 0.47
CA GLY A 313 -1.50 -6.64 1.36
C GLY A 313 -1.51 -8.13 1.02
N GLU A 314 -2.63 -8.67 0.55
CA GLU A 314 -2.73 -10.08 0.15
C GLU A 314 -2.68 -10.24 -1.38
N THR A 315 -1.96 -11.27 -1.82
CA THR A 315 -1.77 -11.64 -3.22
C THR A 315 -2.77 -12.71 -3.68
N SER A 316 -3.78 -13.04 -2.88
CA SER A 316 -4.85 -13.98 -3.24
C SER A 316 -6.21 -13.32 -3.14
N CYS A 317 -7.02 -13.42 -4.20
CA CYS A 317 -8.42 -13.00 -4.17
C CYS A 317 -9.31 -14.24 -4.01
N ASP A 318 -10.13 -14.24 -2.96
CA ASP A 318 -11.08 -15.31 -2.67
C ASP A 318 -12.28 -15.24 -3.65
N GLU A 319 -12.70 -16.38 -4.20
CA GLU A 319 -13.91 -16.48 -5.04
C GLU A 319 -15.16 -16.03 -4.27
N ALA A 320 -15.21 -16.29 -2.95
CA ALA A 320 -16.31 -15.82 -2.11
C ALA A 320 -16.42 -14.29 -2.04
N LEU A 321 -15.28 -13.59 -2.13
CA LEU A 321 -15.28 -12.13 -2.21
C LEU A 321 -15.85 -11.67 -3.55
N LYS A 322 -15.45 -12.29 -4.67
CA LYS A 322 -15.95 -11.94 -6.02
C LYS A 322 -17.48 -12.04 -6.10
N GLU A 323 -18.06 -13.10 -5.56
CA GLU A 323 -19.51 -13.26 -5.48
C GLU A 323 -20.18 -12.09 -4.73
N SER A 324 -19.59 -11.64 -3.62
CA SER A 324 -20.11 -10.54 -2.81
C SER A 324 -19.96 -9.17 -3.47
N LEU A 325 -19.03 -9.01 -4.41
CA LEU A 325 -18.80 -7.75 -5.12
C LEU A 325 -19.73 -7.56 -6.33
N GLY A 326 -20.18 -8.66 -6.93
CA GLY A 326 -20.97 -8.65 -8.16
C GLY A 326 -20.10 -8.25 -9.35
N ARG A 327 -20.46 -7.18 -10.06
CA ARG A 327 -19.73 -6.73 -11.26
C ARG A 327 -18.47 -5.90 -10.98
N VAL A 328 -18.16 -5.61 -9.71
CA VAL A 328 -17.06 -4.72 -9.35
C VAL A 328 -15.74 -5.49 -9.40
N PRO A 329 -14.74 -5.04 -10.17
CA PRO A 329 -13.44 -5.70 -10.27
C PRO A 329 -12.61 -5.52 -8.99
N THR A 330 -11.79 -6.52 -8.69
CA THR A 330 -10.73 -6.47 -7.67
C THR A 330 -9.39 -6.22 -8.32
N TYR A 331 -8.60 -5.31 -7.75
CA TYR A 331 -7.26 -5.00 -8.23
C TYR A 331 -6.25 -5.06 -7.09
N ALA A 332 -5.23 -5.91 -7.23
CA ALA A 332 -4.11 -6.01 -6.32
C ALA A 332 -2.86 -5.40 -6.97
N PRO A 333 -2.52 -4.14 -6.69
CA PRO A 333 -1.51 -3.41 -7.46
C PRO A 333 -0.07 -3.81 -7.16
N LEU A 334 0.22 -4.19 -5.91
CA LEU A 334 1.58 -4.27 -5.40
C LEU A 334 1.89 -5.67 -4.88
N TYR A 335 3.09 -6.13 -5.19
CA TYR A 335 3.74 -7.25 -4.50
C TYR A 335 4.85 -6.68 -3.63
N CYS A 336 4.63 -6.74 -2.31
CA CYS A 336 5.53 -6.23 -1.30
C CYS A 336 5.70 -7.25 -0.18
N THR A 337 6.88 -7.25 0.45
CA THR A 337 7.23 -8.11 1.60
C THR A 337 7.91 -7.27 2.69
N GLU A 338 8.36 -7.89 3.79
CA GLU A 338 9.18 -7.24 4.83
C GLU A 338 10.45 -6.62 4.27
N GLU A 339 10.93 -7.17 3.16
CA GLU A 339 12.15 -6.77 2.48
C GLU A 339 11.95 -5.58 1.55
N GLY A 340 10.70 -5.18 1.30
CA GLY A 340 10.33 -4.01 0.51
C GLY A 340 9.47 -4.35 -0.71
N HIS A 341 9.56 -3.49 -1.72
CA HIS A 341 8.77 -3.57 -2.95
C HIS A 341 9.39 -4.55 -3.96
N LEU A 342 8.64 -5.57 -4.39
CA LEU A 342 9.14 -6.59 -5.32
C LEU A 342 8.63 -6.40 -6.75
N GLY A 343 7.36 -6.04 -6.92
CA GLY A 343 6.76 -5.97 -8.25
C GLY A 343 5.39 -5.30 -8.28
N ILE A 344 4.94 -5.01 -9.51
CA ILE A 344 3.70 -4.27 -9.77
C ILE A 344 2.82 -5.13 -10.69
N ASN A 345 1.52 -5.18 -10.40
CA ASN A 345 0.54 -5.72 -11.33
C ASN A 345 0.25 -4.68 -12.42
N VAL A 346 0.92 -4.80 -13.56
CA VAL A 346 0.74 -3.92 -14.72
C VAL A 346 -0.25 -4.49 -15.75
N PHE A 347 -0.90 -5.61 -15.43
CA PHE A 347 -1.77 -6.37 -16.34
C PHE A 347 -3.09 -6.79 -15.66
N PRO A 348 -3.90 -5.86 -15.14
CA PRO A 348 -5.10 -6.20 -14.39
C PRO A 348 -6.15 -6.98 -15.21
N ASP A 349 -6.13 -6.85 -16.55
CA ASP A 349 -7.11 -7.47 -17.45
C ASP A 349 -6.69 -8.85 -18.00
N LEU A 350 -5.46 -9.31 -17.73
CA LEU A 350 -5.00 -10.57 -18.32
C LEU A 350 -5.69 -11.80 -17.68
N PRO A 351 -5.98 -12.85 -18.48
CA PRO A 351 -6.69 -14.05 -18.04
C PRO A 351 -5.91 -14.91 -17.02
N PHE A 352 -4.66 -14.56 -16.72
CA PHE A 352 -3.90 -15.15 -15.61
C PHE A 352 -4.43 -14.77 -14.22
N GLY A 353 -5.55 -14.04 -14.15
CA GLY A 353 -6.56 -14.27 -13.13
C GLY A 353 -6.09 -13.94 -11.71
N VAL A 354 -6.10 -12.64 -11.42
CA VAL A 354 -5.99 -12.02 -10.09
C VAL A 354 -4.64 -12.29 -9.40
N CYS A 355 -3.83 -11.22 -9.33
CA CYS A 355 -2.55 -11.12 -8.60
C CYS A 355 -1.30 -11.69 -9.33
N THR A 356 -1.10 -11.29 -10.59
CA THR A 356 0.21 -11.42 -11.26
C THR A 356 0.98 -10.12 -11.22
N TYR A 357 2.29 -10.19 -11.01
CA TYR A 357 3.16 -9.04 -10.80
C TYR A 357 4.39 -9.14 -11.70
N LEU A 358 4.69 -8.06 -12.43
CA LEU A 358 5.99 -7.89 -13.08
C LEU A 358 7.01 -7.55 -11.99
N LEU A 359 8.03 -8.40 -11.83
CA LEU A 359 9.13 -8.10 -10.91
C LEU A 359 9.89 -6.86 -11.36
N ASP A 360 10.16 -5.97 -10.41
CA ASP A 360 10.78 -4.69 -10.66
C ASP A 360 12.32 -4.80 -10.68
N PRO A 361 12.98 -4.79 -11.85
CA PRO A 361 14.43 -5.03 -11.94
C PRO A 361 15.30 -4.02 -11.21
N GLY A 362 14.76 -2.85 -10.86
CA GLY A 362 15.49 -1.82 -10.13
C GLY A 362 15.14 -1.71 -8.64
N SER A 363 14.32 -2.60 -8.07
CA SER A 363 13.99 -2.56 -6.65
C SER A 363 14.99 -3.34 -5.79
N MET A 364 15.27 -4.58 -6.17
CA MET A 364 16.20 -5.49 -5.51
C MET A 364 16.67 -6.55 -6.51
N PHE A 365 17.77 -7.25 -6.21
CA PHE A 365 18.27 -8.32 -7.06
C PHE A 365 17.56 -9.65 -6.75
N PHE A 366 17.12 -10.36 -7.80
CA PHE A 366 16.29 -11.55 -7.70
C PHE A 366 17.01 -12.81 -8.20
N GLU A 367 16.95 -13.86 -7.38
CA GLU A 367 17.34 -15.21 -7.75
C GLU A 367 16.20 -16.19 -7.44
N PHE A 368 16.16 -17.30 -8.15
CA PHE A 368 15.14 -18.34 -8.02
C PHE A 368 15.78 -19.69 -7.72
N ALA A 369 15.29 -20.36 -6.69
CA ALA A 369 15.68 -21.72 -6.33
C ALA A 369 14.54 -22.70 -6.64
N PRO A 370 14.82 -23.99 -6.89
CA PRO A 370 13.78 -25.00 -7.00
C PRO A 370 12.97 -25.10 -5.70
N THR A 371 11.67 -25.29 -5.83
CA THR A 371 10.75 -25.41 -4.69
C THR A 371 11.06 -26.60 -3.81
N GLY A 372 10.96 -26.43 -2.50
CA GLY A 372 11.03 -27.54 -1.53
C GLY A 372 12.44 -28.11 -1.30
N ASN A 373 13.47 -27.47 -1.84
CA ASN A 373 14.86 -27.78 -1.51
C ASN A 373 15.40 -26.70 -0.57
N ASP A 374 15.54 -27.00 0.73
CA ASP A 374 16.02 -26.06 1.74
C ASP A 374 17.49 -25.68 1.51
N ASN A 375 18.30 -26.61 1.00
CA ASN A 375 19.70 -26.40 0.68
C ASN A 375 19.93 -26.65 -0.82
N PRO A 376 19.46 -25.75 -1.70
CA PRO A 376 19.66 -25.91 -3.13
C PRO A 376 21.15 -25.93 -3.45
N VAL A 377 21.56 -26.88 -4.30
CA VAL A 377 22.92 -26.87 -4.85
C VAL A 377 23.10 -25.55 -5.60
N LEU A 378 24.28 -24.94 -5.49
CA LEU A 378 24.61 -23.64 -6.12
C LEU A 378 24.15 -23.54 -7.58
N ASP A 379 24.27 -24.64 -8.34
CA ASP A 379 23.92 -24.70 -9.76
C ASP A 379 22.42 -24.77 -10.07
N GLN A 380 21.59 -24.93 -9.04
CA GLN A 380 20.15 -24.93 -9.17
C GLN A 380 19.55 -23.53 -8.96
N VAL A 381 20.32 -22.59 -8.40
CA VAL A 381 19.86 -21.21 -8.18
C VAL A 381 20.18 -20.39 -9.43
N ILE A 382 19.14 -19.89 -10.08
CA ILE A 382 19.22 -19.14 -11.32
C ILE A 382 18.86 -17.66 -11.09
N PRO A 383 19.43 -16.73 -11.87
CA PRO A 383 18.95 -15.36 -11.86
C PRO A 383 17.54 -15.26 -12.46
N ALA A 384 16.77 -14.24 -12.07
CA ALA A 384 15.37 -14.12 -12.47
C ALA A 384 15.12 -14.10 -14.00
N TRP A 385 16.08 -13.63 -14.80
CA TRP A 385 15.97 -13.58 -16.26
C TRP A 385 16.17 -14.94 -16.96
N GLU A 386 16.60 -15.97 -16.24
CA GLU A 386 16.73 -17.35 -16.75
C GLU A 386 15.54 -18.23 -16.37
N ALA A 387 14.54 -17.65 -15.71
CA ALA A 387 13.37 -18.38 -15.24
C ALA A 387 12.55 -18.99 -16.39
N ALA A 388 12.11 -20.23 -16.21
CA ALA A 388 11.27 -20.91 -17.19
C ALA A 388 9.78 -20.62 -16.93
N VAL A 389 9.06 -20.26 -18.00
CA VAL A 389 7.60 -20.06 -17.94
C VAL A 389 6.90 -21.36 -17.56
N GLY A 390 5.89 -21.26 -16.69
CA GLY A 390 5.12 -22.38 -16.17
C GLY A 390 5.75 -23.08 -14.96
N GLN A 391 7.01 -22.77 -14.63
CA GLN A 391 7.70 -23.36 -13.48
C GLN A 391 7.43 -22.60 -12.18
N ARG A 392 7.67 -23.31 -11.07
CA ARG A 392 7.59 -22.78 -9.72
C ARG A 392 8.98 -22.67 -9.12
N TYR A 393 9.18 -21.61 -8.35
CA TYR A 393 10.45 -21.34 -7.68
C TYR A 393 10.21 -20.76 -6.30
N ASP A 394 11.16 -20.96 -5.40
CA ASP A 394 11.26 -20.14 -4.21
C ASP A 394 12.09 -18.91 -4.52
N ILE A 395 11.56 -17.74 -4.14
CA ILE A 395 12.19 -16.46 -4.43
C ILE A 395 13.25 -16.10 -3.39
N LEU A 396 14.42 -15.68 -3.89
CA LEU A 396 15.54 -15.16 -3.12
C LEU A 396 15.79 -13.71 -3.52
N VAL A 397 16.17 -12.89 -2.55
CA VAL A 397 16.45 -11.47 -2.78
C VAL A 397 17.81 -11.07 -2.21
N THR A 398 18.46 -10.16 -2.93
CA THR A 398 19.57 -9.36 -2.40
C THR A 398 19.13 -7.90 -2.42
N THR A 399 19.01 -7.30 -1.25
CA THR A 399 18.40 -5.96 -1.09
C THR A 399 19.47 -4.87 -0.94
N PRO A 400 19.18 -3.62 -1.34
CA PRO A 400 20.04 -2.48 -1.05
C PRO A 400 20.36 -2.29 0.44
N ASN A 401 19.52 -2.85 1.32
CA ASN A 401 19.66 -2.75 2.78
C ASN A 401 20.52 -3.87 3.40
N GLY A 402 21.08 -4.77 2.61
CA GLY A 402 22.13 -5.69 3.06
C GLY A 402 21.68 -7.13 3.32
N LEU A 403 20.45 -7.50 2.98
CA LEU A 403 20.12 -8.92 2.83
C LEU A 403 20.80 -9.45 1.57
N CYS A 404 21.47 -10.60 1.66
CA CYS A 404 22.23 -11.18 0.56
C CYS A 404 21.80 -12.63 0.33
N ARG A 405 21.27 -12.92 -0.86
CA ARG A 405 20.72 -14.22 -1.27
C ARG A 405 19.72 -14.79 -0.25
N CYS A 406 18.88 -13.92 0.31
CA CYS A 406 17.96 -14.26 1.38
C CYS A 406 16.67 -14.85 0.80
N ARG A 407 16.30 -16.05 1.24
CA ARG A 407 15.05 -16.71 0.88
C ARG A 407 13.89 -16.06 1.61
N LEU A 408 12.89 -15.59 0.87
CA LEU A 408 11.70 -14.95 1.45
C LEU A 408 10.72 -15.95 2.08
N GLY A 409 10.90 -17.23 1.75
CA GLY A 409 9.94 -18.27 2.10
C GLY A 409 8.63 -18.07 1.35
N GLU A 410 8.64 -17.54 0.14
CA GLU A 410 7.47 -17.52 -0.74
C GLU A 410 7.78 -18.36 -1.98
N THR A 411 6.78 -19.12 -2.41
CA THR A 411 6.83 -19.85 -3.67
C THR A 411 6.09 -19.05 -4.71
N ILE A 412 6.73 -18.80 -5.84
CA ILE A 412 6.16 -18.09 -6.97
C ILE A 412 5.98 -19.01 -8.16
N LYS A 413 5.02 -18.69 -9.02
CA LYS A 413 4.85 -19.31 -10.34
C LYS A 413 5.11 -18.29 -11.43
N VAL A 414 5.96 -18.64 -12.39
CA VAL A 414 6.26 -17.77 -13.55
C VAL A 414 5.20 -18.00 -14.63
N HIS A 415 4.46 -16.96 -14.99
CA HIS A 415 3.41 -17.03 -16.02
C HIS A 415 3.88 -16.53 -17.38
N ALA A 416 4.79 -15.56 -17.39
CA ALA A 416 5.33 -14.99 -18.62
C ALA A 416 6.69 -14.33 -18.36
N MET A 417 7.38 -13.96 -19.44
CA MET A 417 8.52 -13.05 -19.42
C MET A 417 8.11 -11.75 -20.11
N PHE A 418 8.29 -10.62 -19.45
CA PHE A 418 8.22 -9.30 -20.06
C PHE A 418 9.64 -8.81 -20.30
N GLY A 419 10.09 -8.90 -21.55
CA GLY A 419 11.51 -8.69 -21.86
C GLY A 419 12.38 -9.75 -21.18
N LYS A 420 13.20 -9.32 -20.22
CA LYS A 420 14.07 -10.19 -19.42
C LYS A 420 13.56 -10.39 -17.99
N MET A 421 12.45 -9.78 -17.60
CA MET A 421 11.91 -9.93 -16.24
C MET A 421 10.67 -10.82 -16.21
N PRO A 422 10.56 -11.70 -15.20
CA PRO A 422 9.41 -12.60 -15.07
C PRO A 422 8.17 -11.86 -14.54
N VAL A 423 7.01 -12.30 -15.04
CA VAL A 423 5.70 -11.99 -14.50
C VAL A 423 5.25 -13.17 -13.66
N VAL A 424 5.00 -12.93 -12.37
CA VAL A 424 4.87 -13.99 -11.36
C VAL A 424 3.58 -13.87 -10.57
N SER A 425 3.04 -14.98 -10.08
CA SER A 425 2.05 -14.99 -8.99
C SER A 425 2.64 -15.67 -7.76
N VAL A 426 2.15 -15.30 -6.57
CA VAL A 426 2.53 -15.97 -5.33
C VAL A 426 1.59 -17.14 -5.08
N GLU A 427 2.14 -18.32 -4.80
CA GLU A 427 1.36 -19.52 -4.48
C GLU A 427 0.94 -19.50 -3.00
N PRO A 428 -0.33 -19.76 -2.68
CA PRO A 428 -0.79 -19.83 -1.30
C PRO A 428 -0.09 -20.96 -0.54
N LYS A 429 0.41 -20.68 0.67
CA LYS A 429 0.96 -21.73 1.53
C LYS A 429 -0.17 -22.47 2.26
N PRO A 430 -0.29 -23.81 2.11
CA PRO A 430 -1.25 -24.57 2.91
C PRO A 430 -0.87 -24.49 4.39
N GLY A 431 -1.83 -24.11 5.25
CA GLY A 431 -1.68 -24.12 6.71
C GLY A 431 -1.08 -22.85 7.34
N VAL A 432 -0.64 -21.86 6.56
CA VAL A 432 -0.25 -20.53 7.06
C VAL A 432 -1.34 -19.55 6.64
N ALA A 433 -2.44 -19.52 7.37
CA ALA A 433 -3.50 -18.54 7.15
C ALA A 433 -2.92 -17.13 7.26
N ALA A 434 -2.83 -16.40 6.14
CA ALA A 434 -2.85 -14.93 5.91
C ALA A 434 -2.04 -13.96 6.81
N LEU A 435 -1.49 -14.41 7.93
CA LEU A 435 -0.81 -13.64 8.96
C LEU A 435 0.58 -13.20 8.50
N ALA A 436 1.21 -13.94 7.59
CA ALA A 436 2.55 -13.61 7.08
C ALA A 436 2.55 -12.29 6.30
N SER A 437 1.51 -11.98 5.51
CA SER A 437 1.46 -10.74 4.71
C SER A 437 1.09 -9.50 5.56
N LEU A 438 0.27 -9.69 6.60
CA LEU A 438 -0.11 -8.65 7.57
C LEU A 438 1.03 -8.31 8.53
N VAL A 439 1.76 -9.33 9.00
CA VAL A 439 3.00 -9.15 9.77
C VAL A 439 4.09 -8.56 8.89
N ALA A 440 4.15 -8.93 7.61
CA ALA A 440 5.11 -8.35 6.70
C ALA A 440 4.93 -6.85 6.48
N PHE A 441 3.68 -6.42 6.29
CA PHE A 441 3.35 -5.00 6.12
C PHE A 441 3.55 -4.18 7.40
N ARG A 442 3.29 -4.77 8.58
CA ARG A 442 3.63 -4.17 9.88
C ARG A 442 5.15 -4.20 10.15
N GLY A 443 5.86 -5.24 9.71
CA GLY A 443 7.27 -5.48 9.99
C GLY A 443 8.21 -4.48 9.31
N VAL A 444 7.87 -4.02 8.10
CA VAL A 444 8.63 -2.96 7.39
C VAL A 444 8.66 -1.64 8.19
N PHE A 445 7.67 -1.38 9.04
CA PHE A 445 7.49 -0.05 9.65
C PHE A 445 7.20 -0.04 11.17
N CYS A 446 7.13 -1.20 11.84
CA CYS A 446 6.90 -1.31 13.28
C CYS A 446 7.99 -2.11 14.05
N SER A 447 9.17 -2.35 13.48
CA SER A 447 10.31 -2.81 14.27
C SER A 447 10.93 -1.65 15.07
N GLY A 448 10.20 -1.23 16.10
CA GLY A 448 10.65 -0.25 17.09
C GLY A 448 9.78 -0.11 18.34
N TRP A 449 8.57 -0.68 18.40
CA TRP A 449 7.60 -0.27 19.43
C TRP A 449 6.71 -1.35 20.07
N LEU A 450 7.15 -2.60 20.13
CA LEU A 450 6.42 -3.68 20.84
C LEU A 450 7.24 -4.47 21.87
N ALA A 451 8.34 -3.89 22.38
CA ALA A 451 9.01 -4.41 23.57
C ALA A 451 9.38 -3.26 24.51
N ARG A 452 8.37 -2.72 25.22
CA ARG A 452 8.47 -2.07 26.55
C ARG A 452 7.11 -1.49 26.93
N GLN A 453 6.27 -2.29 27.56
CA GLN A 453 5.35 -1.76 28.57
C GLN A 453 5.74 -2.36 29.93
N SER A 454 6.43 -1.55 30.72
CA SER A 454 6.24 -1.48 32.17
C SER A 454 6.54 -0.03 32.61
N PRO A 455 5.69 0.60 33.44
CA PRO A 455 5.71 2.03 33.69
C PRO A 455 6.57 2.36 34.91
N ALA A 456 7.74 2.96 34.72
CA ALA A 456 8.39 3.85 35.68
C ALA A 456 9.76 4.27 35.16
N SER A 457 10.15 5.51 35.46
CA SER A 457 11.46 6.11 35.24
C SER A 457 11.82 6.40 33.77
N HIS A 458 11.62 7.64 33.34
CA HIS A 458 12.63 8.40 32.56
C HIS A 458 12.28 9.90 32.48
N MET A 459 11.73 10.46 33.57
CA MET A 459 11.59 11.92 33.78
C MET A 459 12.90 12.59 34.24
N GLN A 460 14.04 11.88 34.18
CA GLN A 460 15.35 12.36 34.65
C GLN A 460 16.45 12.40 33.57
N CYS A 461 16.22 11.91 32.34
CA CYS A 461 17.20 12.04 31.26
C CYS A 461 17.04 13.32 30.41
N TRP A 462 15.87 13.96 30.45
CA TRP A 462 15.60 15.17 29.65
C TRP A 462 16.23 16.45 30.25
N LEU A 463 16.54 16.46 31.56
CA LEU A 463 17.16 17.61 32.25
C LEU A 463 18.70 17.65 32.17
N LYS A 464 19.36 16.68 31.54
CA LYS A 464 20.83 16.69 31.34
C LYS A 464 21.28 17.09 29.93
N ALA A 465 20.37 17.17 28.96
CA ALA A 465 20.70 17.52 27.57
C ALA A 465 20.50 19.01 27.22
N VAL A 466 19.83 19.79 28.07
CA VAL A 466 19.57 21.23 27.85
C VAL A 466 20.68 22.13 28.44
N GLY A 467 21.80 21.53 28.88
CA GLY A 467 22.81 22.19 29.71
C GLY A 467 24.17 22.50 29.09
N ARG A 468 24.37 22.47 27.75
CA ARG A 468 25.64 22.89 27.11
C ARG A 468 25.46 23.50 25.73
N MET A 469 25.00 24.75 25.70
CA MET A 469 25.29 25.70 24.62
C MET A 469 25.57 27.06 25.27
N LYS A 470 26.84 27.43 25.40
CA LYS A 470 27.27 28.81 25.57
C LYS A 470 28.47 29.09 24.67
N LEU A 471 28.21 29.98 23.71
CA LEU A 471 28.98 31.17 23.35
C LEU A 471 30.44 30.97 22.93
N GLY A 472 30.70 31.32 21.67
CA GLY A 472 32.02 31.72 21.22
C GLY A 472 32.51 32.99 21.92
N CYS A 473 33.82 33.11 22.03
CA CYS A 473 34.50 34.38 22.22
C CYS A 473 35.23 34.71 20.91
N MET A 474 34.80 35.79 20.26
CA MET A 474 35.63 36.53 19.31
C MET A 474 36.68 37.33 20.09
N GLY A 475 37.89 37.33 19.57
CA GLY A 475 38.89 38.40 19.66
C GLY A 475 39.81 38.16 18.46
N SER A 476 39.98 39.06 17.52
CA SER A 476 40.10 40.53 17.57
C SER A 476 39.31 41.25 16.49
#